data_AF-A0A8H7Y6R4-F1
#
_entry.id   AF-A0A8H7Y6R4-F1
#
_cell.length_a   1.000
_cell.length_b   1.000
_cell.length_c   1.000
_cell.angle_alpha   90.00
_cell.angle_beta   90.00
_cell.angle_gamma   90.00
#
_symmetry.space_group_name_H-M   'P 1'
#
loop_
_entity.id
_entity.type
_entity.pdbx_description
1 polymer ?
#
loop_
_entity_poly.entity_id
_entity_poly.type
_entity_poly.pdbx_seq_one_letter_code
_entity_poly.pdbx_strand_id
1 'polypeptide(L)'
;MVHSHPKSEETAVYLPKATLQSLPVEILLHIFSQLELKPYLFSRGVCKEWQRLLPLADIHPAWLRLAEFYLKMVNTPDFIDTRTWIIDNLQPFDRQAYINILLSQYPAVPEEFRIWLLEWPERATVNCIWPGLPFISCTDFSPRRRSGVYWVAYKKHSPQLLAPVYRQHTPYAKFVPGLLIWRRSHLTEWLIFDEDEPELFGRVYVTSLLELEKSGVIPHERQKIPDDDDELEEAYDEDADGYLNVPFPDWIAYLESCWAENVRRLERRDTCSPLQDRVMPESDMTPQFNSSYSTKLPAVPWSLRESCMEYLMID
;
A
#
# COMPACT_ATOMS: atom_id res chain seq x y z
N MET A 1 -63.77 63.00 12.14
CA MET A 1 -62.38 63.08 12.65
C MET A 1 -62.07 61.76 13.33
N VAL A 2 -61.36 60.87 12.64
CA VAL A 2 -60.91 59.57 13.20
C VAL A 2 -59.41 59.70 13.40
N HIS A 3 -58.97 59.71 14.66
CA HIS A 3 -57.55 59.71 14.99
C HIS A 3 -56.97 58.32 14.71
N SER A 4 -56.00 58.30 13.81
CA SER A 4 -55.11 57.18 13.53
C SER A 4 -54.18 56.93 14.72
N HIS A 5 -54.07 55.67 15.14
CA HIS A 5 -52.91 55.22 15.91
C HIS A 5 -51.87 54.63 14.95
N PRO A 6 -50.63 55.14 14.93
CA PRO A 6 -49.57 54.58 14.13
C PRO A 6 -49.17 53.22 14.72
N LYS A 7 -49.29 52.15 13.91
CA LYS A 7 -48.72 50.84 14.23
C LYS A 7 -47.21 51.00 14.36
N SER A 8 -46.69 50.76 15.56
CA SER A 8 -45.27 50.68 15.84
C SER A 8 -44.67 49.53 15.02
N GLU A 9 -43.97 49.84 13.93
CA GLU A 9 -43.16 48.87 13.20
C GLU A 9 -41.98 48.48 14.09
N GLU A 10 -42.16 47.38 14.82
CA GLU A 10 -41.14 46.73 15.64
C GLU A 10 -40.00 46.28 14.71
N THR A 11 -38.92 47.06 14.67
CA THR A 11 -37.77 46.80 13.82
C THR A 11 -37.00 45.63 14.41
N ALA A 12 -37.35 44.41 14.01
CA ALA A 12 -36.66 43.20 14.42
C ALA A 12 -35.18 43.32 14.03
N VAL A 13 -34.31 43.47 15.03
CA VAL A 13 -32.85 43.48 14.85
C VAL A 13 -32.45 42.09 14.36
N TYR A 14 -32.19 41.96 13.05
CA TYR A 14 -31.67 40.74 12.45
C TYR A 14 -30.23 40.54 12.94
N LEU A 15 -30.07 39.81 14.04
CA LEU A 15 -28.78 39.27 14.43
C LEU A 15 -28.31 38.29 13.34
N PRO A 16 -27.11 38.49 12.76
CA PRO A 16 -26.56 37.54 11.81
C PRO A 16 -26.55 36.15 12.46
N LYS A 17 -27.12 35.16 11.78
CA LYS A 17 -27.08 33.78 12.24
C LYS A 17 -25.61 33.38 12.36
N ALA A 18 -25.17 33.03 13.56
CA ALA A 18 -23.80 32.57 13.77
C ALA A 18 -23.50 31.40 12.81
N THR A 19 -22.47 31.57 11.98
CA THR A 19 -22.03 30.55 11.03
C THR A 19 -20.68 30.01 11.49
N LEU A 20 -20.26 28.85 10.98
CA LEU A 20 -18.91 28.36 11.26
C LEU A 20 -17.83 29.38 10.83
N GLN A 21 -18.13 30.20 9.82
CA GLN A 21 -17.25 31.25 9.31
C GLN A 21 -17.10 32.44 10.27
N SER A 22 -17.95 32.57 11.29
CA SER A 22 -17.80 33.60 12.33
C SER A 22 -16.93 33.14 13.50
N LEU A 23 -16.42 31.91 13.49
CA LEU A 23 -15.47 31.44 14.51
C LEU A 23 -14.09 32.09 14.31
N PRO A 24 -13.32 32.32 15.39
CA PRO A 24 -11.91 32.68 15.27
C PRO A 24 -11.11 31.65 14.48
N VAL A 25 -10.10 32.11 13.75
CA VAL A 25 -9.32 31.26 12.84
C VAL A 25 -8.62 30.13 13.59
N GLU A 26 -8.18 30.37 14.82
CA GLU A 26 -7.51 29.38 15.68
C GLU A 26 -8.45 28.21 16.00
N ILE A 27 -9.74 28.49 16.22
CA ILE A 27 -10.76 27.46 16.46
C ILE A 27 -11.01 26.66 15.19
N LEU A 28 -11.04 27.31 14.02
CA LEU A 28 -11.16 26.62 12.74
C LEU A 28 -9.96 25.70 12.46
N LEU A 29 -8.74 26.18 12.70
CA LEU A 29 -7.52 25.37 12.53
C LEU A 29 -7.50 24.18 13.50
N HIS A 30 -7.94 24.37 14.74
CA HIS A 30 -8.07 23.27 15.68
C HIS A 30 -9.10 22.23 15.21
N ILE A 31 -10.28 22.66 14.73
CA ILE A 31 -11.28 21.75 14.13
C ILE A 31 -10.66 21.01 12.93
N PHE A 32 -9.93 21.71 12.07
CA PHE A 32 -9.28 21.13 10.89
C PHE A 32 -8.20 20.10 11.24
N SER A 33 -7.46 20.29 12.33
CA SER A 33 -6.45 19.32 12.81
C SER A 33 -7.05 17.95 13.18
N GLN A 34 -8.35 17.92 13.48
CA GLN A 34 -9.08 16.70 13.86
C GLN A 34 -9.78 16.03 12.66
N LEU A 35 -9.63 16.57 11.44
CA LEU A 35 -10.28 15.99 10.27
C LEU A 35 -9.52 14.75 9.78
N GLU A 36 -10.24 13.65 9.75
CA GLU A 36 -9.90 12.46 8.97
C GLU A 36 -9.79 12.78 7.46
N LEU A 37 -9.23 11.86 6.67
CA LEU A 37 -8.93 12.08 5.25
C LEU A 37 -10.19 12.46 4.44
N LYS A 38 -11.31 11.76 4.65
CA LYS A 38 -12.55 12.01 3.89
C LYS A 38 -13.15 13.39 4.23
N PRO A 39 -13.42 13.75 5.50
CA PRO A 39 -13.80 15.11 5.88
C PRO A 39 -12.82 16.18 5.38
N TYR A 40 -11.51 15.92 5.42
CA TYR A 40 -10.50 16.83 4.90
C TYR A 40 -10.67 17.09 3.39
N LEU A 41 -10.81 16.03 2.59
CA LEU A 41 -11.05 16.12 1.15
C LEU A 41 -12.33 16.90 0.83
N PHE A 42 -13.43 16.64 1.55
CA PHE A 42 -14.68 17.38 1.36
C PHE A 42 -14.57 18.85 1.77
N SER A 43 -13.85 19.13 2.85
CA SER A 43 -13.63 20.48 3.39
C SER A 43 -12.94 21.40 2.37
N ARG A 44 -12.07 20.85 1.51
CA ARG A 44 -11.43 21.61 0.42
C ARG A 44 -12.44 22.12 -0.63
N GLY A 45 -13.60 21.49 -0.76
CA GLY A 45 -14.66 21.87 -1.70
C GLY A 45 -15.67 22.86 -1.15
N VAL A 46 -15.60 23.23 0.13
CA VAL A 46 -16.63 24.07 0.80
C VAL A 46 -16.56 25.53 0.33
N CYS A 47 -15.40 26.18 0.50
CA CYS A 47 -15.17 27.54 0.02
C CYS A 47 -13.66 27.85 -0.10
N LYS A 48 -13.32 28.94 -0.78
CA LYS A 48 -11.91 29.38 -0.98
C LYS A 48 -11.17 29.64 0.33
N GLU A 49 -11.88 30.11 1.36
CA GLU A 49 -11.26 30.39 2.66
C GLU A 49 -10.83 29.10 3.37
N TRP A 50 -11.68 28.06 3.34
CA TRP A 50 -11.30 26.75 3.90
C TRP A 50 -10.14 26.12 3.14
N GLN A 51 -10.15 26.22 1.80
CA GLN A 51 -9.05 25.75 0.98
C GLN A 51 -7.70 26.43 1.35
N ARG A 52 -7.74 27.69 1.78
CA ARG A 52 -6.57 28.45 2.24
C ARG A 52 -6.14 28.08 3.65
N LEU A 53 -7.09 27.83 4.55
CA LEU A 53 -6.83 27.54 5.96
C LEU A 53 -6.46 26.08 6.24
N LEU A 54 -7.02 25.11 5.50
CA LEU A 54 -6.79 23.69 5.72
C LEU A 54 -5.30 23.29 5.75
N PRO A 55 -4.42 23.76 4.84
CA PRO A 55 -3.00 23.45 4.89
C PRO A 55 -2.26 24.06 6.09
N LEU A 56 -2.87 25.01 6.81
CA LEU A 56 -2.28 25.64 8.00
C LEU A 56 -2.62 24.91 9.30
N ALA A 57 -3.52 23.93 9.23
CA ALA A 57 -3.86 23.11 10.39
C ALA A 57 -2.77 22.08 10.66
N ASP A 58 -2.58 21.73 11.93
CA ASP A 58 -1.62 20.71 12.37
C ASP A 58 -2.15 19.30 12.07
N ILE A 59 -2.08 18.94 10.78
CA ILE A 59 -2.60 17.67 10.26
C ILE A 59 -1.45 16.70 10.09
N HIS A 60 -1.69 15.43 10.42
CA HIS A 60 -0.70 14.37 10.27
C HIS A 60 -0.08 14.35 8.85
N PRO A 61 1.26 14.32 8.70
CA PRO A 61 1.91 14.42 7.38
C PRO A 61 1.46 13.34 6.39
N ALA A 62 1.26 12.10 6.85
CA ALA A 62 0.75 11.01 6.01
C ALA A 62 -0.66 11.28 5.46
N TRP A 63 -1.53 11.95 6.25
CA TRP A 63 -2.87 12.34 5.77
C TRP A 63 -2.79 13.40 4.69
N LEU A 64 -1.93 14.41 4.87
CA LEU A 64 -1.71 15.45 3.87
C LEU A 64 -1.22 14.84 2.56
N ARG A 65 -0.21 13.97 2.63
CA ARG A 65 0.35 13.29 1.46
C ARG A 65 -0.67 12.40 0.75
N LEU A 66 -1.47 11.62 1.49
CA LEU A 66 -2.57 10.85 0.90
C LEU A 66 -3.63 11.74 0.27
N ALA A 67 -3.97 12.88 0.88
CA ALA A 67 -4.94 13.82 0.30
C ALA A 67 -4.43 14.43 -1.02
N GLU A 68 -3.16 14.84 -1.06
CA GLU A 68 -2.50 15.32 -2.27
C GLU A 68 -2.43 14.23 -3.35
N PHE A 69 -2.06 13.02 -2.95
CA PHE A 69 -2.03 11.87 -3.84
C PHE A 69 -3.42 11.55 -4.42
N TYR A 70 -4.48 11.55 -3.59
CA TYR A 70 -5.85 11.38 -4.05
C TYR A 70 -6.22 12.45 -5.08
N LEU A 71 -5.95 13.73 -4.80
CA LEU A 71 -6.24 14.83 -5.72
C LEU A 71 -5.46 14.69 -7.04
N LYS A 72 -4.21 14.25 -7.00
CA LYS A 72 -3.41 13.97 -8.19
C LYS A 72 -4.02 12.83 -9.02
N MET A 73 -4.45 11.76 -8.36
CA MET A 73 -5.10 10.62 -9.02
C MET A 73 -6.40 11.03 -9.70
N VAL A 74 -7.33 11.67 -8.98
CA VAL A 74 -8.65 11.99 -9.55
C VAL A 74 -8.60 12.99 -10.70
N ASN A 75 -7.54 13.79 -10.79
CA ASN A 75 -7.30 14.73 -11.88
C ASN A 75 -6.59 14.11 -13.09
N THR A 76 -6.19 12.83 -13.02
CA THR A 76 -5.62 12.11 -14.16
C THR A 76 -6.74 11.65 -15.10
N PRO A 77 -6.70 11.91 -16.42
CA PRO A 77 -7.78 11.58 -17.36
C PRO A 77 -8.26 10.12 -17.28
N ASP A 78 -7.35 9.18 -17.13
CA ASP A 78 -7.66 7.74 -17.10
C ASP A 78 -8.10 7.21 -15.73
N PHE A 79 -8.23 8.08 -14.72
CA PHE A 79 -8.66 7.67 -13.39
C PHE A 79 -10.02 6.96 -13.41
N ILE A 80 -10.99 7.53 -14.12
CA ILE A 80 -12.34 6.95 -14.26
C ILE A 80 -12.29 5.55 -14.88
N ASP A 81 -11.40 5.35 -15.84
CA ASP A 81 -11.23 4.11 -16.60
C ASP A 81 -10.80 2.94 -15.72
N THR A 82 -10.02 3.21 -14.67
CA THR A 82 -9.57 2.20 -13.70
C THR A 82 -10.67 1.77 -12.72
N ARG A 83 -11.76 2.54 -12.59
CA ARG A 83 -12.74 2.38 -11.51
C ARG A 83 -13.84 1.38 -11.76
N THR A 84 -14.28 1.19 -13.00
CA THR A 84 -15.44 0.34 -13.30
C THR A 84 -15.28 -1.05 -12.66
N TRP A 85 -14.14 -1.69 -12.93
CA TRP A 85 -13.85 -3.00 -12.36
C TRP A 85 -13.74 -2.96 -10.83
N ILE A 86 -13.09 -1.93 -10.25
CA ILE A 86 -12.97 -1.79 -8.79
C ILE A 86 -14.37 -1.73 -8.17
N ILE A 87 -15.26 -0.87 -8.67
CA ILE A 87 -16.61 -0.68 -8.13
C ILE A 87 -17.41 -1.97 -8.21
N ASP A 88 -17.33 -2.68 -9.33
CA ASP A 88 -18.09 -3.92 -9.56
C ASP A 88 -17.59 -5.08 -8.69
N ASN A 89 -16.36 -5.02 -8.18
CA ASN A 89 -15.72 -6.09 -7.42
C ASN A 89 -15.43 -5.73 -5.96
N LEU A 90 -15.80 -4.52 -5.51
CA LEU A 90 -15.65 -4.13 -4.11
C LEU A 90 -16.56 -4.99 -3.22
N GLN A 91 -15.97 -5.56 -2.18
CA GLN A 91 -16.68 -6.35 -1.18
C GLN A 91 -16.69 -5.63 0.16
N PRO A 92 -17.69 -5.89 1.02
CA PRO A 92 -17.64 -5.44 2.40
C PRO A 92 -16.35 -5.90 3.08
N PHE A 93 -15.67 -4.96 3.75
CA PHE A 93 -14.36 -5.17 4.33
C PHE A 93 -14.23 -4.43 5.66
N ASP A 94 -13.97 -5.18 6.73
CA ASP A 94 -13.73 -4.63 8.06
C ASP A 94 -12.24 -4.28 8.21
N ARG A 95 -11.94 -3.00 8.02
CA ARG A 95 -10.60 -2.43 8.06
C ARG A 95 -9.95 -2.59 9.44
N GLN A 96 -10.72 -2.41 10.51
CA GLN A 96 -10.20 -2.48 11.88
C GLN A 96 -9.92 -3.92 12.28
N ALA A 97 -10.80 -4.85 11.92
CA ALA A 97 -10.56 -6.28 12.15
C ALA A 97 -9.29 -6.75 11.43
N TYR A 98 -9.04 -6.29 10.20
CA TYR A 98 -7.81 -6.60 9.46
C TYR A 98 -6.55 -6.13 10.21
N ILE A 99 -6.55 -4.89 10.71
CA ILE A 99 -5.45 -4.34 11.51
C ILE A 99 -5.26 -5.12 12.81
N ASN A 100 -6.35 -5.44 13.51
CA ASN A 100 -6.28 -6.20 14.76
C ASN A 100 -5.66 -7.59 14.55
N ILE A 101 -5.94 -8.23 13.41
CA ILE A 101 -5.33 -9.53 13.07
C ILE A 101 -3.83 -9.37 12.78
N LEU A 102 -3.41 -8.32 12.08
CA LEU A 102 -1.99 -8.03 11.90
C LEU A 102 -1.30 -7.77 13.25
N LEU A 103 -1.92 -6.95 14.11
CA LEU A 103 -1.44 -6.66 15.46
C LEU A 103 -1.36 -7.90 16.36
N SER A 104 -2.23 -8.88 16.15
CA SER A 104 -2.16 -10.16 16.87
C SER A 104 -0.96 -11.03 16.45
N GLN A 105 -0.37 -10.75 15.28
CA GLN A 105 0.80 -11.46 14.77
C GLN A 105 2.09 -10.71 15.08
N TYR A 106 2.09 -9.38 15.04
CA TYR A 106 3.24 -8.53 15.33
C TYR A 106 2.80 -7.24 16.02
N PRO A 107 3.51 -6.73 17.05
CA PRO A 107 3.01 -5.67 17.93
C PRO A 107 2.80 -4.30 17.27
N ALA A 108 3.37 -4.07 16.09
CA ALA A 108 3.29 -2.80 15.38
C ALA A 108 2.77 -2.96 13.94
N VAL A 109 2.14 -1.91 13.41
CA VAL A 109 1.77 -1.78 12.00
C VAL A 109 2.33 -0.45 11.50
N PRO A 110 3.01 -0.40 10.33
CA PRO A 110 3.48 0.85 9.77
C PRO A 110 2.38 1.91 9.66
N GLU A 111 2.67 3.11 10.15
CA GLU A 111 1.65 4.14 10.35
C GLU A 111 0.99 4.58 9.04
N GLU A 112 1.77 4.78 7.98
CA GLU A 112 1.27 5.13 6.64
C GLU A 112 0.34 4.06 6.08
N PHE A 113 0.66 2.78 6.31
CA PHE A 113 -0.18 1.65 5.88
C PHE A 113 -1.47 1.59 6.71
N ARG A 114 -1.37 1.78 8.03
CA ARG A 114 -2.53 1.81 8.94
C ARG A 114 -3.50 2.94 8.57
N ILE A 115 -2.97 4.15 8.41
CA ILE A 115 -3.72 5.33 7.99
C ILE A 115 -4.38 5.07 6.63
N TRP A 116 -3.62 4.59 5.64
CA TRP A 116 -4.17 4.27 4.32
C TRP A 116 -5.33 3.28 4.42
N LEU A 117 -5.16 2.21 5.17
CA LEU A 117 -6.16 1.16 5.29
C LEU A 117 -7.45 1.66 5.97
N LEU A 118 -7.34 2.50 7.00
CA LEU A 118 -8.49 3.06 7.72
C LEU A 118 -9.20 4.15 6.93
N GLU A 119 -8.46 5.02 6.26
CA GLU A 119 -8.97 6.29 5.75
C GLU A 119 -9.20 6.31 4.25
N TRP A 120 -8.42 5.54 3.48
CA TRP A 120 -8.43 5.63 2.03
C TRP A 120 -9.81 5.30 1.44
N PRO A 121 -10.28 6.06 0.45
CA PRO A 121 -11.52 5.74 -0.24
C PRO A 121 -11.34 4.44 -1.05
N GLU A 122 -12.06 3.38 -0.68
CA GLU A 122 -11.98 2.05 -1.34
C GLU A 122 -12.24 2.12 -2.85
N ARG A 123 -13.08 3.07 -3.29
CA ARG A 123 -13.40 3.31 -4.71
C ARG A 123 -12.28 4.00 -5.50
N ALA A 124 -11.23 4.44 -4.83
CA ALA A 124 -10.05 5.08 -5.40
C ALA A 124 -8.82 4.18 -5.24
N THR A 125 -9.01 2.86 -5.30
CA THR A 125 -7.93 1.88 -5.18
C THR A 125 -6.85 2.08 -6.26
N VAL A 126 -5.58 2.07 -5.85
CA VAL A 126 -4.43 2.14 -6.76
C VAL A 126 -4.11 0.73 -7.24
N ASN A 127 -4.11 0.48 -8.56
CA ASN A 127 -3.62 -0.79 -9.14
C ASN A 127 -4.27 -2.07 -8.56
N CYS A 128 -5.53 -2.00 -8.16
CA CYS A 128 -6.24 -3.08 -7.45
C CYS A 128 -5.62 -3.46 -6.08
N ILE A 129 -4.79 -2.60 -5.50
CA ILE A 129 -4.23 -2.77 -4.16
C ILE A 129 -5.27 -2.28 -3.15
N TRP A 130 -6.26 -3.11 -2.81
CA TRP A 130 -7.18 -2.89 -1.68
C TRP A 130 -7.71 -4.21 -1.11
N PRO A 131 -7.54 -4.51 0.21
CA PRO A 131 -7.89 -5.81 0.76
C PRO A 131 -9.38 -6.16 0.70
N GLY A 132 -10.25 -5.18 0.46
CA GLY A 132 -11.67 -5.41 0.17
C GLY A 132 -11.98 -5.82 -1.28
N LEU A 133 -10.97 -6.01 -2.13
CA LEU A 133 -11.12 -6.59 -3.47
C LEU A 133 -10.93 -8.12 -3.42
N PRO A 134 -11.44 -8.86 -4.42
CA PRO A 134 -11.22 -10.30 -4.51
C PRO A 134 -9.74 -10.64 -4.71
N PHE A 135 -9.34 -11.82 -4.23
CA PHE A 135 -8.04 -12.41 -4.51
C PHE A 135 -7.97 -12.82 -5.99
N ILE A 136 -7.22 -12.06 -6.79
CA ILE A 136 -7.14 -12.25 -8.25
C ILE A 136 -5.70 -12.36 -8.74
N SER A 137 -5.55 -13.06 -9.87
CA SER A 137 -4.34 -13.08 -10.67
C SER A 137 -4.59 -12.31 -11.96
N CYS A 138 -3.95 -11.16 -12.10
CA CYS A 138 -4.01 -10.33 -13.31
C CYS A 138 -2.91 -10.76 -14.28
N THR A 139 -3.26 -10.98 -15.55
CA THR A 139 -2.29 -11.23 -16.62
C THR A 139 -1.67 -9.92 -17.12
N ASP A 140 -0.53 -10.01 -17.82
CA ASP A 140 0.22 -8.84 -18.35
C ASP A 140 -0.56 -7.98 -19.36
N PHE A 141 -1.73 -8.44 -19.80
CA PHE A 141 -2.49 -7.81 -20.87
C PHE A 141 -3.66 -6.93 -20.40
N SER A 142 -3.89 -6.78 -19.10
CA SER A 142 -4.89 -5.83 -18.61
C SER A 142 -4.24 -4.46 -18.43
N PRO A 143 -4.47 -3.49 -19.32
CA PRO A 143 -3.74 -2.24 -19.20
C PRO A 143 -4.32 -1.35 -18.09
N ARG A 144 -5.44 -1.73 -17.47
CA ARG A 144 -6.10 -0.99 -16.37
C ARG A 144 -5.59 -1.43 -15.00
N ARG A 145 -4.80 -2.51 -14.97
CA ARG A 145 -4.42 -3.19 -13.75
C ARG A 145 -2.98 -3.61 -13.80
N ARG A 146 -2.44 -3.77 -12.61
CA ARG A 146 -1.12 -4.33 -12.44
C ARG A 146 -1.17 -5.83 -12.71
N SER A 147 -0.17 -6.35 -13.42
CA SER A 147 -0.02 -7.79 -13.66
C SER A 147 0.67 -8.49 -12.50
N GLY A 148 0.25 -9.73 -12.24
CA GLY A 148 0.67 -10.57 -11.11
C GLY A 148 -0.49 -10.92 -10.18
N VAL A 149 -0.15 -11.48 -9.03
CA VAL A 149 -1.07 -11.94 -7.98
C VAL A 149 -1.11 -10.90 -6.86
N TYR A 150 -2.32 -10.52 -6.49
CA TYR A 150 -2.58 -9.53 -5.45
C TYR A 150 -2.74 -10.20 -4.08
N TRP A 151 -1.73 -10.10 -3.21
CA TRP A 151 -1.69 -10.88 -1.97
C TRP A 151 -2.27 -10.19 -0.75
N VAL A 152 -2.43 -8.87 -0.74
CA VAL A 152 -3.02 -8.16 0.41
C VAL A 152 -4.49 -8.57 0.65
N ALA A 153 -5.22 -9.01 -0.40
CA ALA A 153 -6.56 -9.59 -0.29
C ALA A 153 -6.57 -11.10 -0.01
N TYR A 154 -5.42 -11.78 -0.02
CA TYR A 154 -5.35 -13.20 0.30
C TYR A 154 -5.80 -13.42 1.74
N LYS A 155 -6.77 -14.34 1.94
CA LYS A 155 -7.41 -14.57 3.24
C LYS A 155 -7.75 -13.25 3.92
N LYS A 156 -8.54 -12.39 3.28
CA LYS A 156 -8.89 -11.04 3.79
C LYS A 156 -9.39 -11.00 5.25
N HIS A 157 -9.93 -12.10 5.79
CA HIS A 157 -10.37 -12.24 7.19
C HIS A 157 -9.30 -12.82 8.13
N SER A 158 -8.10 -13.06 7.63
CA SER A 158 -6.95 -13.62 8.32
C SER A 158 -5.67 -13.29 7.53
N PRO A 159 -5.32 -12.00 7.31
CA PRO A 159 -4.07 -11.65 6.66
C PRO A 159 -2.89 -12.28 7.41
N GLN A 160 -1.83 -12.63 6.71
CA GLN A 160 -0.68 -13.33 7.30
C GLN A 160 0.60 -12.54 7.06
N LEU A 161 1.35 -12.28 8.13
CA LEU A 161 2.73 -11.84 8.04
C LEU A 161 3.61 -13.06 7.72
N LEU A 162 4.46 -12.91 6.72
CA LEU A 162 5.43 -13.90 6.30
C LEU A 162 6.84 -13.40 6.66
N ALA A 163 7.83 -14.26 6.44
CA ALA A 163 9.21 -14.00 6.80
C ALA A 163 10.11 -13.93 5.55
N PRO A 164 10.17 -12.80 4.82
CA PRO A 164 11.21 -12.60 3.82
C PRO A 164 12.61 -12.60 4.46
N VAL A 165 13.60 -13.07 3.70
CA VAL A 165 15.01 -13.00 4.09
C VAL A 165 15.54 -11.61 3.74
N TYR A 166 16.15 -10.95 4.72
CA TYR A 166 16.83 -9.67 4.60
C TYR A 166 18.35 -9.90 4.60
N ARG A 167 19.10 -9.12 3.78
CA ARG A 167 20.57 -9.21 3.58
C ARG A 167 21.07 -10.64 3.34
N GLN A 168 20.37 -11.37 2.47
CA GLN A 168 20.78 -12.70 2.04
C GLN A 168 22.24 -12.70 1.54
N HIS A 169 22.99 -13.77 1.79
CA HIS A 169 24.42 -13.92 1.47
C HIS A 169 25.39 -13.02 2.24
N THR A 170 24.92 -12.33 3.26
CA THR A 170 25.79 -11.64 4.21
C THR A 170 25.76 -12.37 5.55
N PRO A 171 26.78 -12.19 6.42
CA PRO A 171 26.74 -12.64 7.82
C PRO A 171 25.58 -12.03 8.63
N TYR A 172 24.90 -11.02 8.08
CA TYR A 172 23.77 -10.31 8.69
C TYR A 172 22.41 -10.78 8.14
N ALA A 173 22.37 -11.91 7.43
CA ALA A 173 21.13 -12.46 6.90
C ALA A 173 20.15 -12.78 8.03
N LYS A 174 18.91 -12.32 7.93
CA LYS A 174 17.87 -12.62 8.91
C LYS A 174 16.47 -12.61 8.33
N PHE A 175 15.54 -13.21 9.05
CA PHE A 175 14.12 -13.20 8.68
C PHE A 175 13.40 -12.02 9.33
N VAL A 176 12.83 -11.13 8.51
CA VAL A 176 12.08 -9.96 8.97
C VAL A 176 10.58 -10.15 8.75
N PRO A 177 9.69 -9.62 9.60
CA PRO A 177 8.24 -9.67 9.37
C PRO A 177 7.85 -8.82 8.18
N GLY A 178 7.11 -9.42 7.24
CA GLY A 178 6.64 -8.74 6.05
C GLY A 178 5.26 -9.19 5.60
N LEU A 179 4.44 -8.24 5.18
CA LEU A 179 3.19 -8.49 4.47
C LEU A 179 3.48 -8.61 2.97
N LEU A 180 3.11 -9.73 2.36
CA LEU A 180 3.22 -9.91 0.92
C LEU A 180 2.18 -9.05 0.20
N ILE A 181 2.63 -8.06 -0.56
CA ILE A 181 1.74 -7.12 -1.26
C ILE A 181 1.34 -7.68 -2.62
N TRP A 182 2.35 -8.03 -3.41
CA TRP A 182 2.19 -8.35 -4.81
C TRP A 182 3.25 -9.35 -5.25
N ARG A 183 2.88 -10.29 -6.14
CA ARG A 183 3.83 -11.25 -6.72
C ARG A 183 3.67 -11.33 -8.23
N ARG A 184 4.76 -11.17 -8.97
CA ARG A 184 4.88 -11.40 -10.41
C ARG A 184 5.69 -12.68 -10.66
N SER A 185 5.88 -13.03 -11.93
CA SER A 185 6.75 -14.15 -12.32
C SER A 185 8.18 -14.02 -11.80
N HIS A 186 8.70 -12.79 -11.73
CA HIS A 186 10.10 -12.51 -11.42
C HIS A 186 10.30 -11.54 -10.25
N LEU A 187 9.24 -11.02 -9.63
CA LEU A 187 9.35 -10.01 -8.55
C LEU A 187 8.32 -10.27 -7.46
N THR A 188 8.71 -10.00 -6.23
CA THR A 188 7.84 -10.07 -5.06
C THR A 188 7.99 -8.80 -4.23
N GLU A 189 6.88 -8.22 -3.80
CA GLU A 189 6.85 -6.94 -3.09
C GLU A 189 6.33 -7.12 -1.66
N TRP A 190 7.06 -6.57 -0.71
CA TRP A 190 6.89 -6.80 0.72
C TRP A 190 6.78 -5.49 1.48
N LEU A 191 5.75 -5.31 2.30
CA LEU A 191 5.71 -4.25 3.31
C LEU A 191 6.34 -4.79 4.60
N ILE A 192 7.39 -4.15 5.11
CA ILE A 192 8.13 -4.65 6.28
C ILE A 192 7.57 -4.06 7.58
N PHE A 193 7.46 -4.91 8.60
CA PHE A 193 6.88 -4.63 9.90
C PHE A 193 7.93 -4.62 11.02
N ASP A 194 9.22 -4.86 10.74
CA ASP A 194 10.26 -5.05 11.75
C ASP A 194 10.62 -3.72 12.46
N GLU A 195 10.07 -3.46 13.67
CA GLU A 195 10.33 -2.21 14.39
C GLU A 195 11.75 -2.13 14.96
N ASP A 196 12.36 -3.30 15.20
CA ASP A 196 13.74 -3.43 15.66
C ASP A 196 14.75 -3.02 14.57
N GLU A 197 14.27 -2.87 13.33
CA GLU A 197 15.02 -2.33 12.21
C GLU A 197 14.37 -1.04 11.69
N PRO A 198 14.65 0.12 12.30
CA PRO A 198 14.05 1.41 11.90
C PRO A 198 14.31 1.78 10.44
N GLU A 199 15.39 1.25 9.86
CA GLU A 199 15.73 1.42 8.45
C GLU A 199 14.85 0.61 7.50
N LEU A 200 14.14 -0.41 7.99
CA LEU A 200 13.24 -1.27 7.22
C LEU A 200 11.77 -1.02 7.54
N PHE A 201 11.46 -0.67 8.78
CA PHE A 201 10.08 -0.51 9.26
C PHE A 201 9.26 0.41 8.35
N GLY A 202 8.13 -0.10 7.86
CA GLY A 202 7.20 0.64 6.99
C GLY A 202 7.64 0.83 5.54
N ARG A 203 8.82 0.33 5.18
CA ARG A 203 9.29 0.36 3.79
C ARG A 203 8.72 -0.76 2.96
N VAL A 204 8.66 -0.54 1.65
CA VAL A 204 8.29 -1.57 0.68
C VAL A 204 9.53 -2.05 -0.08
N TYR A 205 9.82 -3.34 0.07
CA TYR A 205 10.96 -4.01 -0.54
C TYR A 205 10.52 -4.84 -1.75
N VAL A 206 11.39 -4.88 -2.77
CA VAL A 206 11.17 -5.66 -3.99
C VAL A 206 12.27 -6.69 -4.14
N THR A 207 11.92 -7.97 -4.04
CA THR A 207 12.85 -9.10 -4.21
C THR A 207 12.66 -9.75 -5.58
N SER A 208 13.75 -9.98 -6.32
CA SER A 208 13.74 -10.66 -7.62
C SER A 208 13.71 -12.19 -7.45
N LEU A 209 12.75 -12.87 -8.06
CA LEU A 209 12.68 -14.35 -8.04
C LEU A 209 13.73 -15.00 -8.95
N LEU A 210 14.14 -14.33 -10.03
CA LEU A 210 15.17 -14.85 -10.95
C LEU A 210 16.56 -14.85 -10.30
N GLU A 211 16.80 -13.92 -9.38
CA GLU A 211 18.03 -13.90 -8.58
C GLU A 211 17.93 -14.89 -7.40
N LEU A 212 16.72 -15.11 -6.85
CA LEU A 212 16.45 -16.17 -5.87
C LEU A 212 16.55 -17.60 -6.45
N GLU A 213 16.58 -17.78 -7.78
CA GLU A 213 16.93 -19.09 -8.40
C GLU A 213 18.43 -19.42 -8.28
N LYS A 214 19.30 -18.42 -8.05
CA LYS A 214 20.68 -18.64 -7.58
C LYS A 214 20.82 -18.60 -6.05
N SER A 215 19.77 -18.18 -5.35
CA SER A 215 19.85 -17.74 -3.97
C SER A 215 18.56 -18.05 -3.21
N GLY A 216 18.39 -19.27 -2.69
CA GLY A 216 17.30 -19.66 -1.78
C GLY A 216 15.93 -19.76 -2.49
N VAL A 217 15.65 -20.87 -3.18
CA VAL A 217 15.42 -22.19 -2.59
C VAL A 217 15.95 -23.31 -3.51
N ILE A 218 16.87 -24.18 -3.04
CA ILE A 218 17.65 -25.16 -3.86
C ILE A 218 17.12 -26.61 -3.76
N PRO A 219 16.90 -27.36 -4.85
CA PRO A 219 17.25 -28.79 -4.86
C PRO A 219 18.39 -29.12 -5.86
N HIS A 220 19.25 -30.02 -5.40
CA HIS A 220 20.71 -30.07 -5.63
C HIS A 220 21.21 -30.99 -6.78
N GLU A 221 20.51 -31.13 -7.92
CA GLU A 221 20.94 -32.18 -8.90
C GLU A 221 20.97 -31.79 -10.39
N ARG A 222 20.82 -30.52 -10.79
CA ARG A 222 20.78 -30.19 -12.24
C ARG A 222 21.43 -28.87 -12.67
N GLN A 223 22.71 -28.69 -12.38
CA GLN A 223 23.52 -27.76 -13.17
C GLN A 223 24.72 -28.49 -13.77
N LYS A 224 24.48 -29.05 -14.97
CA LYS A 224 25.54 -29.25 -15.95
C LYS A 224 25.91 -27.87 -16.49
N ILE A 225 27.20 -27.59 -16.43
CA ILE A 225 27.88 -26.46 -17.05
C ILE A 225 27.57 -26.51 -18.56
N PRO A 226 27.09 -25.43 -19.20
CA PRO A 226 27.25 -25.29 -20.63
C PRO A 226 28.73 -25.07 -20.89
N ASP A 227 29.40 -26.12 -21.38
CA ASP A 227 30.65 -25.96 -22.12
C ASP A 227 30.32 -25.12 -23.37
N ASP A 228 30.98 -23.97 -23.50
CA ASP A 228 31.49 -23.36 -24.75
C ASP A 228 31.66 -21.83 -24.55
N ASP A 229 32.90 -21.47 -24.22
CA ASP A 229 33.74 -20.47 -24.90
C ASP A 229 33.08 -19.18 -25.42
N ASP A 230 33.28 -18.06 -24.70
CA ASP A 230 34.14 -16.93 -25.12
C ASP A 230 33.75 -15.60 -24.44
N GLU A 231 34.73 -15.05 -23.70
CA GLU A 231 34.99 -13.62 -23.43
C GLU A 231 33.83 -12.72 -22.98
N LEU A 232 33.65 -12.63 -21.65
CA LEU A 232 33.16 -11.41 -20.98
C LEU A 232 33.87 -11.28 -19.62
N GLU A 233 35.18 -11.03 -19.67
CA GLU A 233 35.95 -10.49 -18.55
C GLU A 233 35.75 -8.96 -18.49
N GLU A 234 34.69 -8.49 -17.84
CA GLU A 234 34.66 -7.11 -17.31
C GLU A 234 34.00 -7.11 -15.92
N ALA A 235 34.87 -6.96 -14.91
CA ALA A 235 34.64 -6.34 -13.60
C ALA A 235 33.25 -6.51 -12.96
N TYR A 236 33.05 -7.61 -12.23
CA TYR A 236 32.13 -7.61 -11.10
C TYR A 236 32.90 -7.07 -9.90
N ASP A 237 32.67 -5.80 -9.56
CA ASP A 237 33.11 -5.22 -8.29
C ASP A 237 32.58 -6.09 -7.13
N GLU A 238 33.50 -6.68 -6.35
CA GLU A 238 33.19 -7.44 -5.13
C GLU A 238 32.54 -6.58 -4.02
N ASP A 239 32.44 -5.26 -4.22
CA ASP A 239 31.78 -4.31 -3.30
C ASP A 239 30.31 -4.03 -3.66
N ALA A 240 29.71 -4.81 -4.56
CA ALA A 240 28.27 -4.74 -4.79
C ALA A 240 27.50 -5.30 -3.56
N ASP A 241 27.26 -4.44 -2.57
CA ASP A 241 26.25 -4.54 -1.49
C ASP A 241 24.80 -4.69 -2.03
N GLY A 242 24.64 -5.23 -3.24
CA GLY A 242 23.43 -5.18 -4.05
C GLY A 242 22.63 -6.44 -3.95
N TYR A 243 21.79 -6.60 -2.92
CA TYR A 243 20.79 -7.69 -2.94
C TYR A 243 19.39 -7.35 -2.40
N LEU A 244 19.06 -6.07 -2.20
CA LEU A 244 17.66 -5.61 -2.21
C LEU A 244 17.58 -4.30 -2.99
N ASN A 245 16.69 -4.25 -3.99
CA ASN A 245 16.41 -3.02 -4.74
C ASN A 245 16.07 -1.88 -3.76
N VAL A 246 16.47 -0.65 -4.12
CA VAL A 246 16.22 0.56 -3.31
C VAL A 246 14.76 0.56 -2.83
N PRO A 247 14.51 0.38 -1.52
CA PRO A 247 13.16 0.24 -1.01
C PRO A 247 12.40 1.54 -1.21
N PHE A 248 11.08 1.44 -1.39
CA PHE A 248 10.25 2.62 -1.24
C PHE A 248 10.36 3.08 0.22
N PRO A 249 10.58 4.38 0.47
CA PRO A 249 10.82 4.89 1.82
C PRO A 249 9.63 4.69 2.75
N ASP A 250 8.42 4.53 2.21
CA ASP A 250 7.20 4.25 2.94
C ASP A 250 6.11 3.69 2.01
N TRP A 251 4.97 3.32 2.59
CA TRP A 251 3.79 2.82 1.89
C TRP A 251 3.20 3.81 0.86
N ILE A 252 3.17 5.10 1.15
CA ILE A 252 2.58 6.10 0.25
C ILE A 252 3.46 6.29 -0.98
N ALA A 253 4.79 6.32 -0.81
CA ALA A 253 5.75 6.37 -1.90
C ALA A 253 5.59 5.18 -2.85
N TYR A 254 5.36 3.99 -2.28
CA TYR A 254 5.05 2.80 -3.06
C TYR A 254 3.75 2.94 -3.86
N LEU A 255 2.68 3.47 -3.26
CA LEU A 255 1.41 3.73 -3.96
C LEU A 255 1.55 4.78 -5.07
N GLU A 256 2.28 5.86 -4.82
CA GLU A 256 2.56 6.91 -5.81
C GLU A 256 3.33 6.35 -7.01
N SER A 257 4.34 5.52 -6.75
CA SER A 257 5.11 4.83 -7.80
C SER A 257 4.23 3.88 -8.60
N CYS A 258 3.41 3.08 -7.92
CA CYS A 258 2.43 2.19 -8.53
C CYS A 258 1.49 2.97 -9.46
N TRP A 259 0.94 4.09 -8.99
CA TRP A 259 0.06 4.93 -9.80
C TRP A 259 0.77 5.51 -11.01
N ALA A 260 1.96 6.10 -10.82
CA ALA A 260 2.74 6.67 -11.92
C ALA A 260 3.05 5.63 -13.01
N GLU A 261 3.41 4.41 -12.63
CA GLU A 261 3.63 3.32 -13.56
C GLU A 261 2.35 2.92 -14.32
N ASN A 262 1.20 2.93 -13.65
CA ASN A 262 -0.08 2.68 -14.31
C ASN A 262 -0.39 3.78 -15.34
N VAL A 263 -0.27 5.06 -14.97
CA VAL A 263 -0.50 6.18 -15.90
C VAL A 263 0.37 6.05 -17.16
N ARG A 264 1.66 5.74 -17.03
CA ARG A 264 2.54 5.50 -18.19
C ARG A 264 2.08 4.36 -19.09
N ARG A 265 1.45 3.31 -18.52
CA ARG A 265 0.88 2.19 -19.29
C ARG A 265 -0.41 2.59 -20.00
N LEU A 266 -1.22 3.45 -19.38
CA LEU A 266 -2.45 3.97 -19.96
C LEU A 266 -2.16 4.82 -21.20
N GLU A 267 -1.15 5.68 -21.13
CA GLU A 267 -0.72 6.56 -22.22
C GLU A 267 -0.19 5.81 -23.46
N ARG A 268 0.32 4.59 -23.30
CA ARG A 268 0.88 3.77 -24.40
C ARG A 268 -0.17 2.93 -25.14
N ARG A 269 -1.46 3.08 -24.84
CA ARG A 269 -2.52 2.23 -25.39
C ARG A 269 -2.93 2.63 -26.80
N ASP A 270 -2.38 1.93 -27.79
CA ASP A 270 -2.99 1.87 -29.12
C ASP A 270 -3.57 0.49 -29.48
N THR A 271 -3.32 -0.61 -28.72
CA THR A 271 -3.61 -1.97 -29.26
C THR A 271 -4.03 -3.08 -28.29
N CYS A 272 -4.32 -2.84 -27.01
CA CYS A 272 -4.66 -3.96 -26.11
C CYS A 272 -6.09 -4.49 -26.29
N SER A 273 -6.23 -5.78 -26.60
CA SER A 273 -7.52 -6.48 -26.60
C SER A 273 -8.12 -6.63 -25.19
N PRO A 274 -9.44 -6.58 -25.04
CA PRO A 274 -10.11 -6.87 -23.77
C PRO A 274 -9.92 -8.35 -23.41
N LEU A 275 -9.07 -8.62 -22.42
CA LEU A 275 -8.85 -9.97 -21.89
C LEU A 275 -9.55 -10.16 -20.55
N GLN A 276 -9.96 -11.41 -20.30
CA GLN A 276 -10.70 -11.82 -19.11
C GLN A 276 -9.76 -12.07 -17.92
N ASP A 277 -10.18 -11.64 -16.75
CA ASP A 277 -9.50 -11.98 -15.50
C ASP A 277 -9.82 -13.38 -15.05
N ARG A 278 -8.86 -13.96 -14.34
CA ARG A 278 -9.07 -15.21 -13.63
C ARG A 278 -9.20 -14.93 -12.14
N VAL A 279 -10.41 -15.08 -11.62
CA VAL A 279 -10.64 -15.16 -10.18
C VAL A 279 -9.87 -16.39 -9.67
N MET A 280 -9.06 -16.20 -8.63
CA MET A 280 -8.35 -17.32 -8.01
C MET A 280 -9.21 -17.90 -6.90
N PRO A 281 -9.37 -19.22 -6.82
CA PRO A 281 -10.07 -19.83 -5.70
C PRO A 281 -9.30 -19.51 -4.41
N GLU A 282 -10.02 -19.09 -3.37
CA GLU A 282 -9.48 -18.89 -2.01
C GLU A 282 -9.08 -20.20 -1.31
N SER A 283 -8.96 -21.32 -2.05
CA SER A 283 -8.39 -22.57 -1.51
C SER A 283 -7.10 -22.27 -0.76
N ASP A 284 -6.74 -23.09 0.23
CA ASP A 284 -5.49 -23.00 1.01
C ASP A 284 -4.25 -23.07 0.10
N MET A 285 -4.01 -22.00 -0.65
CA MET A 285 -2.79 -21.73 -1.36
C MET A 285 -1.79 -21.40 -0.27
N THR A 286 -1.14 -22.44 0.24
CA THR A 286 0.12 -22.23 0.92
C THR A 286 1.00 -21.53 -0.10
N PRO A 287 1.52 -20.32 0.18
CA PRO A 287 2.42 -19.67 -0.75
C PRO A 287 3.57 -20.64 -1.02
N GLN A 288 3.58 -21.26 -2.19
CA GLN A 288 4.69 -22.09 -2.60
C GLN A 288 5.81 -21.12 -2.99
N PHE A 289 6.61 -20.78 -1.99
CA PHE A 289 8.02 -20.52 -2.21
C PHE A 289 8.64 -21.86 -2.56
N ASN A 290 9.61 -21.90 -3.48
CA ASN A 290 10.13 -23.13 -4.09
C ASN A 290 10.32 -24.26 -3.05
N SER A 291 10.02 -25.50 -3.46
CA SER A 291 9.67 -26.63 -2.59
C SER A 291 10.80 -27.30 -1.83
N SER A 292 11.97 -26.68 -1.72
CA SER A 292 13.18 -27.37 -1.26
C SER A 292 13.72 -26.94 0.10
N TYR A 293 13.05 -26.01 0.77
CA TYR A 293 13.10 -25.92 2.23
C TYR A 293 11.72 -26.32 2.77
N SER A 294 11.71 -27.15 3.81
CA SER A 294 10.46 -27.46 4.51
C SER A 294 9.84 -26.16 5.00
N THR A 295 8.77 -25.70 4.35
CA THR A 295 7.99 -24.51 4.72
C THR A 295 7.19 -24.70 6.01
N LYS A 296 7.56 -25.69 6.84
CA LYS A 296 7.35 -25.63 8.28
C LYS A 296 8.28 -24.56 8.85
N LEU A 297 8.14 -23.30 8.40
CA LEU A 297 8.55 -22.16 9.18
C LEU A 297 7.88 -22.37 10.53
N PRO A 298 8.65 -22.57 11.60
CA PRO A 298 8.02 -22.86 12.87
C PRO A 298 7.15 -21.64 13.20
N ALA A 299 5.92 -21.89 13.66
CA ALA A 299 4.99 -20.87 14.13
C ALA A 299 5.50 -20.24 15.44
N VAL A 300 6.80 -19.98 15.50
CA VAL A 300 7.48 -19.43 16.64
C VAL A 300 7.06 -17.98 16.71
N PRO A 301 6.63 -17.50 17.89
CA PRO A 301 6.49 -16.08 18.15
C PRO A 301 7.70 -15.31 17.60
N TRP A 302 7.45 -14.18 16.94
CA TRP A 302 8.50 -13.33 16.37
C TRP A 302 9.60 -12.98 17.40
N SER A 303 9.25 -12.98 18.68
CA SER A 303 10.11 -12.75 19.84
C SER A 303 11.20 -13.80 20.12
N LEU A 304 11.26 -14.94 19.41
CA LEU A 304 12.22 -16.02 19.67
C LEU A 304 13.20 -16.26 18.50
N ARG A 305 13.34 -15.29 17.59
CA ARG A 305 14.05 -15.43 16.31
C ARG A 305 15.57 -15.28 16.37
N GLU A 306 16.13 -14.82 17.48
CA GLU A 306 17.59 -14.71 17.65
C GLU A 306 18.30 -16.07 17.48
N SER A 307 17.59 -17.18 17.71
CA SER A 307 18.13 -18.55 17.54
C SER A 307 18.07 -19.08 16.10
N CYS A 308 17.52 -18.35 15.12
CA CYS A 308 17.33 -18.88 13.76
C CYS A 308 18.60 -18.92 12.89
N MET A 309 19.72 -18.35 13.33
CA MET A 309 21.02 -18.47 12.64
C MET A 309 21.43 -19.93 12.47
N GLU A 310 21.06 -20.81 13.42
CA GLU A 310 21.32 -22.25 13.31
C GLU A 310 20.61 -22.87 12.09
N TYR A 311 19.42 -22.38 11.70
CA TYR A 311 18.69 -22.91 10.53
C TYR A 311 19.22 -22.40 9.19
N LEU A 312 19.95 -21.27 9.18
CA LEU A 312 20.57 -20.72 7.98
C LEU A 312 21.98 -21.27 7.72
N MET A 313 22.54 -21.99 8.70
CA MET A 313 23.91 -22.53 8.69
C MET A 313 23.97 -24.06 8.58
N ILE A 314 22.83 -24.75 8.48
CA ILE A 314 22.76 -26.19 8.23
C ILE A 314 22.65 -26.41 6.72
N ASP A 315 23.79 -26.69 6.10
CA ASP A 315 23.91 -27.29 4.76
C ASP A 315 23.59 -28.80 4.79
#